data_AF-A0A853IIV4-F1
#
_entry.id   AF-A0A853IIV4-F1
#
_cell.length_a   1.000
_cell.length_b   1.000
_cell.length_c   1.000
_cell.angle_alpha   90.00
_cell.angle_beta   90.00
_cell.angle_gamma   90.00
#
_symmetry.space_group_name_H-M   'P 1'
#
loop_
_entity.id
_entity.type
_entity.pdbx_description
1 polymer ?
#
loop_
_entity_poly.entity_id
_entity_poly.type
_entity_poly.pdbx_seq_one_letter_code
_entity_poly.pdbx_strand_id
1 'polypeptide(L)'
;MKFNKNILSLSLLFSISPAFASIVDTSDNKWPEPGNIKVCWQIKGPEKISDFIPELTYIKNMEQINNISEEKLQKIIDKYSDSVFRGNKNIEQIREGLVLQFNLTKSYASVVKNIPFYQTLIEYFVDISYHKLTKIRFTGWSNCTIEDLSNNNNIRLSISSAPFLKFPDGKYRYGINAGYPGTGVPNEVALPLGQPALDFKVPPKLTNKRDFAKLHHTVVHELGHALGLLHEHQRSDRVLCNNRAANAHKVIVNESKSDFSGINYYIGQYDKDSIMNYCSKKPELSRGDLEGLAYLYPGYVEVKPQSCIKNNNFQYKAEGFKHQQWCEGFNDKTSCESDVRDGQSLCKWK
;
A
#
# COMPACT_ATOMS: atom_id res chain seq x y z
N MET A 1 -34.71 43.78 -40.21
CA MET A 1 -35.18 42.47 -39.69
C MET A 1 -35.04 41.42 -40.79
N LYS A 2 -33.97 40.62 -40.76
CA LYS A 2 -33.76 39.32 -41.43
C LYS A 2 -32.36 38.83 -41.03
N PHE A 3 -32.28 38.05 -39.96
CA PHE A 3 -31.04 37.36 -39.56
C PHE A 3 -31.04 35.96 -40.16
N ASN A 4 -29.97 35.63 -40.88
CA ASN A 4 -29.76 34.35 -41.53
C ASN A 4 -29.40 33.28 -40.49
N LYS A 5 -30.17 32.19 -40.43
CA LYS A 5 -29.89 31.02 -39.60
C LYS A 5 -28.83 30.15 -40.29
N ASN A 6 -27.56 30.31 -39.89
CA ASN A 6 -26.57 29.26 -40.10
C ASN A 6 -26.63 28.28 -38.92
N ILE A 7 -27.11 27.08 -39.22
CA ILE A 7 -27.09 25.91 -38.34
C ILE A 7 -25.64 25.43 -38.29
N LEU A 8 -24.93 25.79 -37.22
CA LEU A 8 -23.66 25.16 -36.85
C LEU A 8 -23.99 23.78 -36.27
N SER A 9 -23.72 22.75 -37.06
CA SER A 9 -23.65 21.35 -36.65
C SER A 9 -22.62 21.22 -35.52
N LEU A 10 -23.08 21.18 -34.27
CA LEU A 10 -22.27 20.85 -33.11
C LEU A 10 -22.01 19.34 -33.12
N SER A 11 -20.93 18.93 -33.77
CA SER A 11 -20.41 17.56 -33.70
C SER A 11 -19.90 17.31 -32.28
N LEU A 12 -20.73 16.71 -31.42
CA LEU A 12 -20.30 16.12 -30.16
C LEU A 12 -19.35 14.96 -30.49
N LEU A 13 -18.04 15.24 -30.50
CA LEU A 13 -17.01 14.22 -30.40
C LEU A 13 -17.07 13.66 -28.98
N PHE A 14 -17.85 12.60 -28.77
CA PHE A 14 -17.69 11.75 -27.60
C PHE A 14 -16.30 11.11 -27.69
N SER A 15 -15.30 11.72 -27.04
CA SER A 15 -14.04 11.02 -26.80
C SER A 15 -14.39 9.86 -25.88
N ILE A 16 -14.40 8.65 -26.44
CA ILE A 16 -14.52 7.42 -25.67
C ILE A 16 -13.21 7.31 -24.89
N SER A 17 -13.20 7.84 -23.67
CA SER A 17 -12.07 7.64 -22.77
C SER A 17 -11.91 6.13 -22.59
N PRO A 18 -10.70 5.59 -22.72
CA PRO A 18 -10.47 4.17 -22.54
C PRO A 18 -10.95 3.74 -21.15
N ALA A 19 -11.46 2.52 -21.09
CA ALA A 19 -11.82 1.86 -19.85
C ALA A 19 -10.57 1.65 -18.98
N PHE A 20 -10.69 1.73 -17.66
CA PHE A 20 -9.57 1.58 -16.71
C PHE A 20 -9.87 0.46 -15.70
N ALA A 21 -8.87 0.01 -14.95
CA ALA A 21 -8.98 -1.17 -14.10
C ALA A 21 -8.17 -1.20 -12.81
N SER A 22 -8.51 -2.18 -11.98
CA SER A 22 -7.66 -2.64 -10.88
C SER A 22 -7.66 -4.15 -10.75
N ILE A 23 -6.59 -4.70 -10.15
CA ILE A 23 -6.62 -6.05 -9.58
C ILE A 23 -7.13 -5.96 -8.14
N VAL A 24 -8.02 -6.88 -7.78
CA VAL A 24 -8.59 -6.96 -6.42
C VAL A 24 -8.42 -8.36 -5.85
N ASP A 25 -8.13 -8.43 -4.55
CA ASP A 25 -8.21 -9.65 -3.74
C ASP A 25 -9.65 -9.85 -3.27
N THR A 26 -10.26 -10.97 -3.64
CA THR A 26 -11.65 -11.32 -3.25
C THR A 26 -11.73 -12.39 -2.19
N SER A 27 -10.63 -12.69 -1.49
CA SER A 27 -10.72 -13.43 -0.24
C SER A 27 -11.74 -12.76 0.69
N ASP A 28 -12.28 -13.50 1.66
CA ASP A 28 -13.25 -13.00 2.65
C ASP A 28 -12.68 -11.90 3.58
N ASN A 29 -11.52 -11.34 3.23
CA ASN A 29 -10.74 -10.35 3.97
C ASN A 29 -11.20 -8.90 3.75
N LYS A 30 -12.48 -8.70 3.42
CA LYS A 30 -13.05 -7.35 3.23
C LYS A 30 -13.38 -6.71 4.57
N TRP A 31 -13.24 -5.39 4.64
CA TRP A 31 -13.75 -4.63 5.78
C TRP A 31 -15.28 -4.73 5.86
N PRO A 32 -15.83 -5.19 7.00
CA PRO A 32 -17.29 -5.32 7.15
C PRO A 32 -17.99 -3.94 7.18
N GLU A 33 -17.31 -2.91 7.68
CA GLU A 33 -17.80 -1.53 7.76
C GLU A 33 -16.80 -0.55 7.11
N PRO A 34 -16.74 -0.45 5.78
CA PRO A 34 -15.80 0.43 5.08
C PRO A 34 -16.00 1.92 5.40
N GLY A 35 -17.19 2.29 5.87
CA GLY A 35 -17.52 3.64 6.35
C GLY A 35 -16.98 3.98 7.74
N ASN A 36 -16.26 3.08 8.40
CA ASN A 36 -15.68 3.28 9.73
C ASN A 36 -14.46 2.38 10.00
N ILE A 37 -13.47 2.41 9.11
CA ILE A 37 -12.24 1.64 9.28
C ILE A 37 -11.38 2.34 10.34
N LYS A 38 -11.23 1.71 11.51
CA LYS A 38 -10.42 2.28 12.59
C LYS A 38 -8.94 2.26 12.21
N VAL A 39 -8.28 3.39 12.37
CA VAL A 39 -6.85 3.61 12.17
C VAL A 39 -6.26 4.13 13.47
N CYS A 40 -5.05 3.71 13.82
CA CYS A 40 -4.36 4.28 14.98
C CYS A 40 -2.85 4.38 14.74
N TRP A 41 -2.21 5.28 15.47
CA TRP A 41 -0.77 5.50 15.39
C TRP A 41 -0.02 4.59 16.37
N GLN A 42 0.78 3.68 15.83
CA GLN A 42 1.75 2.88 16.56
C GLN A 42 3.11 3.56 16.49
N ILE A 43 3.27 4.66 17.22
CA ILE A 43 4.55 5.37 17.30
C ILE A 43 5.49 4.59 18.22
N LYS A 44 6.29 3.69 17.64
CA LYS A 44 7.38 3.04 18.36
C LYS A 44 8.67 3.80 18.10
N GLY A 45 9.36 4.19 19.17
CA GLY A 45 10.74 4.63 19.07
C GLY A 45 11.62 3.51 18.51
N PRO A 46 12.78 3.82 17.89
CA PRO A 46 13.79 2.81 17.65
C PRO A 46 14.16 2.27 19.01
N GLU A 47 14.14 0.95 19.10
CA GLU A 47 14.67 0.27 20.26
C GLU A 47 16.15 0.68 20.37
N LYS A 48 16.52 1.18 21.54
CA LYS A 48 17.92 1.52 21.83
C LYS A 48 18.73 0.23 21.79
N ILE A 49 20.04 0.34 21.55
CA ILE A 49 20.92 -0.82 21.67
C ILE A 49 20.75 -1.50 23.04
N SER A 50 20.55 -0.71 24.10
CA SER A 50 20.28 -1.21 25.45
C SER A 50 18.99 -2.01 25.59
N ASP A 51 18.02 -1.81 24.72
CA ASP A 51 16.72 -2.51 24.78
C ASP A 51 16.88 -3.96 24.29
N PHE A 52 17.87 -4.21 23.41
CA PHE A 52 18.24 -5.55 22.95
C PHE A 52 19.39 -6.16 23.74
N ILE A 53 20.37 -5.34 24.12
CA ILE A 53 21.63 -5.75 24.75
C ILE A 53 21.87 -4.84 25.95
N PRO A 54 21.27 -5.15 27.13
CA PRO A 54 21.37 -4.31 28.32
C PRO A 54 22.81 -4.01 28.79
N GLU A 55 23.78 -4.86 28.46
CA GLU A 55 25.20 -4.66 28.74
C GLU A 55 25.80 -3.46 28.00
N LEU A 56 25.15 -2.99 26.94
CA LEU A 56 25.60 -1.88 26.11
C LEU A 56 24.93 -0.53 26.47
N THR A 57 24.34 -0.42 27.67
CA THR A 57 23.79 0.85 28.21
C THR A 57 24.81 2.00 28.29
N TYR A 58 26.11 1.70 28.33
CA TYR A 58 27.18 2.70 28.36
C TYR A 58 27.50 3.33 26.99
N ILE A 59 26.97 2.78 25.89
CA ILE A 59 27.21 3.27 24.53
C ILE A 59 26.46 4.59 24.31
N LYS A 60 27.23 5.67 24.18
CA LYS A 60 26.76 7.05 23.94
C LYS A 60 27.20 7.59 22.59
N ASN A 61 28.18 6.98 21.93
CA ASN A 61 28.70 7.38 20.62
C ASN A 61 29.26 6.18 19.82
N MET A 62 29.59 6.40 18.54
CA MET A 62 30.10 5.37 17.64
C MET A 62 31.51 4.89 18.00
N GLU A 63 32.36 5.77 18.54
CA GLU A 63 33.72 5.42 18.97
C GLU A 63 33.69 4.33 20.05
N GLN A 64 32.75 4.43 20.99
CA GLN A 64 32.55 3.41 22.01
C GLN A 64 32.08 2.06 21.45
N ILE A 65 31.39 2.04 20.30
CA ILE A 65 31.01 0.79 19.61
C ILE A 65 32.23 0.16 18.94
N ASN A 66 33.06 0.99 18.29
CA ASN A 66 34.27 0.54 17.63
C ASN A 66 35.33 0.04 18.63
N ASN A 67 35.34 0.60 19.84
CA ASN A 67 36.25 0.21 20.91
C ASN A 67 35.76 -1.00 21.74
N ILE A 68 34.64 -1.63 21.39
CA ILE A 68 34.23 -2.88 22.04
C ILE A 68 35.21 -3.97 21.60
N SER A 69 35.90 -4.57 22.57
CA SER A 69 36.84 -5.67 22.30
C SER A 69 36.13 -6.85 21.64
N GLU A 70 36.84 -7.57 20.78
CA GLU A 70 36.31 -8.77 20.11
C GLU A 70 35.84 -9.81 21.13
N GLU A 71 36.57 -10.01 22.22
CA GLU A 71 36.17 -10.90 23.31
C GLU A 71 34.81 -10.51 23.92
N LYS A 72 34.58 -9.20 24.13
CA LYS A 72 33.32 -8.71 24.67
C LYS A 72 32.18 -8.83 23.65
N LEU A 73 32.45 -8.55 22.37
CA LEU A 73 31.48 -8.78 21.30
C LEU A 73 31.13 -10.27 21.19
N GLN A 74 32.12 -11.16 21.23
CA GLN A 74 31.89 -12.61 21.19
C GLN A 74 31.01 -13.07 22.36
N LYS A 75 31.25 -12.59 23.58
CA LYS A 75 30.37 -12.89 24.73
C LYS A 75 28.93 -12.41 24.52
N ILE A 76 28.73 -11.25 23.87
CA ILE A 76 27.40 -10.75 23.51
C ILE A 76 26.77 -11.64 22.44
N ILE A 77 27.54 -12.06 21.44
CA ILE A 77 27.09 -12.98 20.38
C ILE A 77 26.61 -14.27 21.01
N ASP A 78 27.45 -14.92 21.82
CA ASP A 78 27.13 -16.21 22.43
C ASP A 78 25.89 -16.14 23.33
N LYS A 79 25.63 -14.97 23.92
CA LYS A 79 24.46 -14.74 24.79
C LYS A 79 23.17 -14.44 24.02
N TYR A 80 23.25 -13.77 22.86
CA TYR A 80 22.09 -13.22 22.14
C TYR A 80 21.93 -13.72 20.69
N SER A 81 22.77 -14.67 20.23
CA SER A 81 22.88 -15.08 18.81
C SER A 81 21.56 -15.51 18.20
N ASP A 82 20.71 -16.19 18.97
CA ASP A 82 19.50 -16.83 18.45
C ASP A 82 18.34 -15.84 18.31
N SER A 83 18.34 -14.74 19.05
CA SER A 83 17.25 -13.76 19.07
C SER A 83 17.57 -12.48 18.28
N VAL A 84 18.80 -11.97 18.37
CA VAL A 84 19.16 -10.64 17.83
C VAL A 84 19.93 -10.73 16.51
N PHE A 85 20.84 -11.69 16.37
CA PHE A 85 21.82 -11.68 15.27
C PHE A 85 21.52 -12.64 14.11
N ARG A 86 20.41 -13.41 14.20
CA ARG A 86 19.89 -14.37 13.19
C ARG A 86 20.75 -14.52 11.93
N GLY A 87 21.79 -15.35 12.01
CA GLY A 87 22.64 -15.72 10.86
C GLY A 87 23.96 -14.97 10.72
N ASN A 88 24.15 -13.82 11.37
CA ASN A 88 25.43 -13.12 11.42
C ASN A 88 26.27 -13.67 12.58
N LYS A 89 27.34 -14.40 12.27
CA LYS A 89 28.33 -14.89 13.26
C LYS A 89 29.66 -14.13 13.20
N ASN A 90 29.81 -13.20 12.26
CA ASN A 90 31.03 -12.42 12.11
C ASN A 90 30.97 -11.17 13.01
N ILE A 91 31.99 -11.00 13.85
CA ILE A 91 32.13 -9.87 14.79
C ILE A 91 32.04 -8.52 14.06
N GLU A 92 32.62 -8.38 12.86
CA GLU A 92 32.57 -7.12 12.10
C GLU A 92 31.15 -6.80 11.63
N GLN A 93 30.40 -7.78 11.12
CA GLN A 93 29.00 -7.59 10.71
C GLN A 93 28.13 -7.15 11.90
N ILE A 94 28.44 -7.64 13.10
CA ILE A 94 27.73 -7.27 14.32
C ILE A 94 28.10 -5.87 14.76
N ARG A 95 29.37 -5.49 14.67
CA ARG A 95 29.82 -4.11 14.91
C ARG A 95 29.13 -3.14 13.94
N GLU A 96 29.08 -3.48 12.65
CA GLU A 96 28.34 -2.70 11.64
C GLU A 96 26.85 -2.58 11.97
N GLY A 97 26.22 -3.67 12.40
CA GLY A 97 24.82 -3.68 12.85
C GLY A 97 24.57 -2.78 14.06
N LEU A 98 25.47 -2.78 15.05
CA LEU A 98 25.39 -1.89 16.22
C LEU A 98 25.56 -0.42 15.82
N VAL A 99 26.52 -0.11 14.93
CA VAL A 99 26.69 1.26 14.40
C VAL A 99 25.45 1.71 13.64
N LEU A 100 24.86 0.82 12.84
CA LEU A 100 23.61 1.09 12.12
C LEU A 100 22.46 1.40 13.10
N GLN A 101 22.28 0.58 14.14
CA GLN A 101 21.23 0.78 15.15
C GLN A 101 21.43 2.07 15.97
N PHE A 102 22.68 2.41 16.27
CA PHE A 102 23.01 3.67 16.93
C PHE A 102 22.65 4.88 16.05
N ASN A 103 23.02 4.83 14.76
CA ASN A 103 22.70 5.88 13.80
C ASN A 103 21.19 6.01 13.53
N LEU A 104 20.47 4.89 13.57
CA LEU A 104 19.00 4.85 13.55
C LEU A 104 18.41 5.63 14.72
N THR A 105 18.90 5.41 15.93
CA THR A 105 18.42 6.13 17.14
C THR A 105 18.63 7.64 17.01
N LYS A 106 19.79 8.07 16.52
CA LYS A 106 20.07 9.49 16.25
C LYS A 106 19.16 10.07 15.17
N SER A 107 18.98 9.34 14.08
CA SER A 107 18.17 9.83 12.96
C SER A 107 16.69 9.90 13.33
N TYR A 108 16.20 8.95 14.13
CA TYR A 108 14.84 9.00 14.66
C TYR A 108 14.60 10.22 15.53
N ALA A 109 15.56 10.64 16.36
CA ALA A 109 15.41 11.86 17.17
C ALA A 109 15.12 13.12 16.31
N SER A 110 15.54 13.13 15.04
CA SER A 110 15.21 14.18 14.09
C SER A 110 13.82 14.02 13.45
N VAL A 111 13.33 12.79 13.27
CA VAL A 111 11.98 12.49 12.76
C VAL A 111 10.93 12.71 13.84
N VAL A 112 11.19 12.35 15.11
CA VAL A 112 10.23 12.47 16.24
C VAL A 112 9.64 13.85 16.36
N LYS A 113 10.48 14.88 16.21
CA LYS A 113 10.04 16.28 16.29
C LYS A 113 9.04 16.66 15.20
N ASN A 114 9.03 15.91 14.09
CA ASN A 114 8.17 16.12 12.95
C ASN A 114 7.04 15.07 12.85
N ILE A 115 6.93 14.11 13.78
CA ILE A 115 5.87 13.08 13.75
C ILE A 115 4.48 13.71 13.69
N PRO A 116 4.10 14.70 14.53
CA PRO A 116 2.79 15.33 14.45
C PRO A 116 2.50 15.94 13.07
N PHE A 117 3.51 16.56 12.44
CA PHE A 117 3.39 17.08 11.08
C PHE A 117 3.13 15.97 10.05
N TYR A 118 3.85 14.84 10.15
CA TYR A 118 3.61 13.69 9.27
C TYR A 118 2.23 13.06 9.49
N GLN A 119 1.77 12.96 10.74
CA GLN A 119 0.43 12.43 11.05
C GLN A 119 -0.66 13.28 10.37
N THR A 120 -0.64 14.59 10.59
CA THR A 120 -1.57 15.53 9.94
C THR A 120 -1.48 15.47 8.41
N LEU A 121 -0.26 15.35 7.87
CA LEU A 121 -0.08 15.29 6.42
C LEU A 121 -0.61 13.99 5.80
N ILE A 122 -0.43 12.85 6.48
CA ILE A 122 -0.96 11.56 6.07
C ILE A 122 -2.50 11.58 6.15
N GLU A 123 -3.07 12.09 7.24
CA GLU A 123 -4.53 12.30 7.38
C GLU A 123 -5.07 13.15 6.23
N TYR A 124 -4.40 14.27 5.92
CA TYR A 124 -4.77 15.11 4.78
C TYR A 124 -4.74 14.36 3.44
N PHE A 125 -3.73 13.52 3.20
CA PHE A 125 -3.68 12.69 1.99
C PHE A 125 -4.82 11.68 1.92
N VAL A 126 -5.21 11.09 3.05
CA VAL A 126 -6.38 10.20 3.13
C VAL A 126 -7.67 10.96 2.84
N ASP A 127 -7.83 12.17 3.38
CA ASP A 127 -9.01 12.98 3.13
C ASP A 127 -9.18 13.28 1.64
N ILE A 128 -8.12 13.75 0.99
CA ILE A 128 -8.22 14.17 -0.42
C ILE A 128 -8.30 12.99 -1.39
N SER A 129 -7.73 11.84 -1.07
CA SER A 129 -7.72 10.68 -1.97
C SER A 129 -8.90 9.74 -1.72
N TYR A 130 -9.31 9.51 -0.47
CA TYR A 130 -10.37 8.56 -0.14
C TYR A 130 -11.65 9.25 0.31
N HIS A 131 -11.60 10.12 1.32
CA HIS A 131 -12.85 10.62 1.92
C HIS A 131 -13.64 11.54 0.99
N LYS A 132 -12.94 12.31 0.15
CA LYS A 132 -13.56 13.17 -0.88
C LYS A 132 -14.12 12.40 -2.08
N LEU A 133 -13.54 11.26 -2.42
CA LEU A 133 -13.87 10.52 -3.65
C LEU A 133 -14.79 9.31 -3.40
N THR A 134 -14.92 8.89 -2.14
CA THR A 134 -15.65 7.69 -1.73
C THR A 134 -16.42 7.96 -0.43
N LYS A 135 -17.22 7.00 0.01
CA LYS A 135 -17.83 6.92 1.35
C LYS A 135 -17.01 6.05 2.32
N ILE A 136 -15.87 5.51 1.87
CA ILE A 136 -14.93 4.80 2.74
C ILE A 136 -14.33 5.81 3.73
N ARG A 137 -14.31 5.49 5.02
CA ARG A 137 -13.77 6.38 6.05
C ARG A 137 -12.74 5.66 6.90
N PHE A 138 -11.66 6.38 7.13
CA PHE A 138 -10.60 6.02 8.07
C PHE A 138 -10.77 6.91 9.29
N THR A 139 -11.00 6.30 10.46
CA THR A 139 -11.39 6.98 11.70
C THR A 139 -10.43 6.64 12.85
N GLY A 140 -10.56 7.33 13.98
CA GLY A 140 -9.89 6.91 15.22
C GLY A 140 -8.40 7.25 15.35
N TRP A 141 -7.87 8.18 14.54
CA TRP A 141 -6.48 8.69 14.40
C TRP A 141 -5.69 9.06 15.69
N SER A 142 -6.03 8.53 16.85
CA SER A 142 -5.26 8.56 18.09
C SER A 142 -4.13 7.53 18.08
N ASN A 143 -3.28 7.58 19.11
CA ASN A 143 -2.32 6.51 19.37
C ASN A 143 -3.04 5.19 19.63
N CYS A 144 -2.45 4.08 19.18
CA CYS A 144 -3.01 2.75 19.41
C CYS A 144 -3.06 2.42 20.91
N THR A 145 -4.21 1.95 21.38
CA THR A 145 -4.37 1.36 22.72
C THR A 145 -3.87 -0.08 22.76
N ILE A 146 -3.78 -0.69 23.95
CA ILE A 146 -3.44 -2.12 24.07
C ILE A 146 -4.46 -2.99 23.33
N GLU A 147 -5.75 -2.63 23.39
CA GLU A 147 -6.82 -3.30 22.64
C GLU A 147 -6.62 -3.15 21.13
N ASP A 148 -6.23 -1.96 20.66
CA ASP A 148 -5.90 -1.77 19.25
C ASP A 148 -4.72 -2.64 18.80
N LEU A 149 -3.75 -2.87 19.66
CA LEU A 149 -2.60 -3.71 19.32
C LEU A 149 -2.96 -5.19 19.23
N SER A 150 -4.05 -5.65 19.86
CA SER A 150 -4.53 -7.04 19.78
C SER A 150 -5.66 -7.27 18.78
N ASN A 151 -6.31 -6.20 18.31
CA ASN A 151 -7.41 -6.27 17.36
C ASN A 151 -6.89 -6.37 15.92
N ASN A 152 -7.49 -7.27 15.12
CA ASN A 152 -7.18 -7.41 13.69
C ASN A 152 -8.07 -6.51 12.81
N ASN A 153 -9.06 -5.84 13.40
CA ASN A 153 -10.01 -4.96 12.72
C ASN A 153 -9.62 -3.48 12.80
N ASN A 154 -8.33 -3.18 12.82
CA ASN A 154 -7.83 -1.81 12.68
C ASN A 154 -6.62 -1.77 11.75
N ILE A 155 -6.28 -0.60 11.25
CA ILE A 155 -5.04 -0.37 10.52
C ILE A 155 -4.10 0.38 11.45
N ARG A 156 -2.94 -0.20 11.73
CA ARG A 156 -1.94 0.42 12.60
C ARG A 156 -0.89 1.09 11.74
N LEU A 157 -0.71 2.39 11.95
CA LEU A 157 0.26 3.17 11.20
C LEU A 157 1.45 3.48 12.08
N SER A 158 2.66 3.17 11.60
CA SER A 158 3.89 3.65 12.22
C SER A 158 4.62 4.61 11.28
N ILE A 159 5.36 5.53 11.87
CA ILE A 159 6.28 6.40 11.16
C ILE A 159 7.66 6.07 11.68
N SER A 160 8.48 5.49 10.81
CA SER A 160 9.86 5.16 11.13
C SER A 160 10.82 6.04 10.35
N SER A 161 11.97 6.30 10.96
CA SER A 161 13.14 6.70 10.20
C SER A 161 13.74 5.41 9.65
N ALA A 162 13.70 5.17 8.34
CA ALA A 162 14.47 4.08 7.77
C ALA A 162 15.94 4.21 8.20
N PRO A 163 16.68 3.10 8.38
CA PRO A 163 18.13 3.19 8.36
C PRO A 163 18.47 3.81 7.02
N PHE A 164 19.02 5.03 7.08
CA PHE A 164 19.42 5.80 5.92
C PHE A 164 20.59 5.06 5.27
N LEU A 165 20.28 4.01 4.52
CA LEU A 165 21.09 3.63 3.38
C LEU A 165 20.95 4.82 2.43
N LYS A 166 21.74 5.87 2.68
CA LYS A 166 22.10 6.83 1.67
C LYS A 166 22.74 5.98 0.60
N PHE A 167 21.97 5.62 -0.41
CA PHE A 167 22.51 4.91 -1.55
C PHE A 167 23.66 5.76 -2.10
N PRO A 168 24.67 5.14 -2.73
CA PRO A 168 25.83 5.86 -3.25
C PRO A 168 25.48 7.08 -4.12
N ASP A 169 24.26 7.14 -4.68
CA ASP A 169 23.74 8.23 -5.50
C ASP A 169 23.12 9.41 -4.70
N GLY A 170 23.16 9.38 -3.37
CA GLY A 170 22.66 10.44 -2.50
C GLY A 170 21.14 10.58 -2.43
N LYS A 171 20.37 9.65 -3.01
CA LYS A 171 18.90 9.72 -3.01
C LYS A 171 18.29 8.98 -1.82
N TYR A 172 17.31 9.62 -1.20
CA TYR A 172 16.45 9.01 -0.20
C TYR A 172 15.41 8.12 -0.89
N ARG A 173 15.28 6.87 -0.45
CA ARG A 173 14.16 5.99 -0.82
C ARG A 173 13.09 6.08 0.27
N TYR A 174 11.90 6.45 -0.15
CA TYR A 174 10.68 6.19 0.60
C TYR A 174 10.38 4.71 0.42
N GLY A 175 9.91 4.07 1.48
CA GLY A 175 9.53 2.66 1.41
C GLY A 175 8.70 2.31 2.62
N ILE A 176 8.07 1.15 2.55
CA ILE A 176 7.27 0.63 3.65
C ILE A 176 7.72 -0.80 3.93
N ASN A 177 7.62 -1.21 5.19
CA ASN A 177 7.44 -2.61 5.52
C ASN A 177 5.94 -2.79 5.75
N ALA A 178 5.20 -3.22 4.72
CA ALA A 178 3.77 -3.47 4.83
C ALA A 178 3.60 -4.98 4.96
N GLY A 179 2.98 -5.42 6.04
CA GLY A 179 2.32 -6.71 6.04
C GLY A 179 1.00 -6.53 5.30
N TYR A 180 0.64 -7.43 4.38
CA TYR A 180 -0.65 -7.37 3.70
C TYR A 180 -1.77 -7.42 4.74
N PRO A 181 -2.60 -6.37 4.85
CA PRO A 181 -3.78 -6.39 5.68
C PRO A 181 -4.86 -7.28 5.05
N GLY A 182 -5.28 -8.29 5.80
CA GLY A 182 -6.35 -9.20 5.46
C GLY A 182 -6.28 -10.41 6.38
N THR A 183 -7.41 -10.82 6.94
CA THR A 183 -7.57 -11.97 7.86
C THR A 183 -7.18 -13.33 7.27
N GLY A 184 -6.46 -13.40 6.14
CA GLY A 184 -6.25 -14.66 5.43
C GLY A 184 -5.27 -14.65 4.26
N VAL A 185 -4.40 -13.66 4.10
CA VAL A 185 -3.21 -13.91 3.24
C VAL A 185 -2.21 -14.70 4.10
N PRO A 186 -1.78 -15.90 3.70
CA PRO A 186 -0.78 -16.65 4.45
C PRO A 186 0.49 -15.78 4.52
N ASN A 187 0.78 -15.27 5.71
CA ASN A 187 2.05 -14.65 6.03
C ASN A 187 3.16 -15.72 5.96
N GLU A 188 3.64 -16.05 4.76
CA GLU A 188 4.88 -16.84 4.64
C GLU A 188 6.11 -16.00 5.01
N VAL A 189 5.98 -14.67 5.07
CA VAL A 189 7.00 -13.79 5.65
C VAL A 189 6.42 -13.09 6.88
N ALA A 190 6.12 -13.91 7.88
CA ALA A 190 5.62 -13.49 9.18
C ALA A 190 6.54 -12.48 9.87
N LEU A 191 6.09 -11.23 9.95
CA LEU A 191 6.18 -10.58 11.25
C LEU A 191 5.35 -11.44 12.22
N PRO A 192 5.88 -11.83 13.40
CA PRO A 192 5.30 -12.88 14.27
C PRO A 192 3.85 -12.66 14.75
N LEU A 193 3.20 -11.55 14.36
CA LEU A 193 1.90 -11.16 14.87
C LEU A 193 0.80 -11.07 13.81
N GLY A 194 1.08 -11.27 12.52
CA GLY A 194 0.04 -11.36 11.47
C GLY A 194 -0.96 -10.19 11.40
N GLN A 195 -0.61 -9.06 12.00
CA GLN A 195 -1.51 -7.94 12.20
C GLN A 195 -1.25 -6.85 11.17
N PRO A 196 -2.31 -6.22 10.63
CA PRO A 196 -2.21 -5.13 9.67
C PRO A 196 -1.43 -3.96 10.27
N ALA A 197 -0.23 -3.72 9.76
CA ALA A 197 0.60 -2.59 10.13
C ALA A 197 1.25 -2.00 8.87
N LEU A 198 1.12 -0.68 8.70
CA LEU A 198 1.75 0.09 7.65
C LEU A 198 2.85 0.96 8.27
N ASP A 199 4.10 0.65 7.95
CA ASP A 199 5.25 1.42 8.44
C ASP A 199 5.78 2.39 7.39
N PHE A 200 5.42 3.67 7.53
CA PHE A 200 5.87 4.73 6.62
C PHE A 200 7.28 5.20 6.94
N LYS A 201 8.23 4.92 6.04
CA LYS A 201 9.59 5.45 6.14
C LYS A 201 9.66 6.87 5.58
N VAL A 202 9.94 7.84 6.44
CA VAL A 202 9.98 9.27 6.09
C VAL A 202 11.37 9.88 6.33
N PRO A 203 11.76 10.94 5.58
CA PRO A 203 12.97 11.69 5.90
C PRO A 203 12.79 12.47 7.21
N PRO A 204 13.87 13.02 7.80
CA PRO A 204 13.77 13.93 8.95
C PRO A 204 12.90 15.16 8.69
N LYS A 205 12.90 15.63 7.43
CA LYS A 205 12.18 16.83 7.00
C LYS A 205 11.77 16.68 5.55
N LEU A 206 10.50 16.89 5.24
CA LEU A 206 10.04 17.10 3.87
C LEU A 206 10.39 18.52 3.43
N THR A 207 11.25 18.65 2.43
CA THR A 207 11.76 19.97 1.99
C THR A 207 11.37 20.35 0.57
N ASN A 208 10.92 19.40 -0.25
CA ASN A 208 10.65 19.64 -1.66
C ASN A 208 9.37 18.95 -2.13
N LYS A 209 8.74 19.50 -3.17
CA LYS A 209 7.48 19.00 -3.74
C LYS A 209 7.54 17.53 -4.16
N ARG A 210 8.69 17.05 -4.62
CA ARG A 210 8.88 15.66 -5.04
C ARG A 210 8.73 14.69 -3.86
N ASP A 211 9.28 15.05 -2.72
CA ASP A 211 9.19 14.27 -1.50
C ASP A 211 7.76 14.20 -0.96
N PHE A 212 7.03 15.32 -1.00
CA PHE A 212 5.59 15.35 -0.70
C PHE A 212 4.79 14.43 -1.64
N ALA A 213 4.98 14.54 -2.96
CA ALA A 213 4.26 13.71 -3.92
C ALA A 213 4.57 12.21 -3.76
N LYS A 214 5.81 11.86 -3.41
CA LYS A 214 6.17 10.47 -3.10
C LYS A 214 5.48 9.96 -1.85
N LEU A 215 5.48 10.74 -0.76
CA LEU A 215 4.77 10.34 0.46
C LEU A 215 3.26 10.19 0.19
N HIS A 216 2.66 11.13 -0.54
CA HIS A 216 1.26 11.07 -0.93
C HIS A 216 0.96 9.79 -1.72
N HIS A 217 1.73 9.53 -2.77
CA HIS A 217 1.59 8.29 -3.54
C HIS A 217 1.72 7.05 -2.66
N THR A 218 2.75 7.01 -1.81
CA THR A 218 3.01 5.88 -0.92
C THR A 218 1.86 5.65 0.06
N VAL A 219 1.34 6.70 0.71
CA VAL A 219 0.20 6.59 1.63
C VAL A 219 -1.02 6.02 0.94
N VAL A 220 -1.36 6.53 -0.24
CA VAL A 220 -2.56 6.12 -0.98
C VAL A 220 -2.40 4.69 -1.51
N HIS A 221 -1.24 4.36 -2.07
CA HIS A 221 -0.95 3.00 -2.55
C HIS A 221 -1.19 1.93 -1.47
N GLU A 222 -0.75 2.21 -0.26
CA GLU A 222 -0.63 1.19 0.78
C GLU A 222 -1.92 1.06 1.58
N LEU A 223 -2.68 2.15 1.68
CA LEU A 223 -4.09 2.07 2.04
C LEU A 223 -4.93 1.40 0.95
N GLY A 224 -4.52 1.48 -0.32
CA GLY A 224 -5.07 0.68 -1.41
C GLY A 224 -4.93 -0.81 -1.14
N HIS A 225 -3.73 -1.26 -0.75
CA HIS A 225 -3.52 -2.62 -0.25
C HIS A 225 -4.38 -2.92 0.99
N ALA A 226 -4.50 -1.97 1.92
CA ALA A 226 -5.41 -2.05 3.08
C ALA A 226 -6.86 -2.30 2.76
N LEU A 227 -7.29 -1.88 1.58
CA LEU A 227 -8.64 -2.06 1.11
C LEU A 227 -8.78 -3.31 0.21
N GLY A 228 -7.71 -4.03 -0.10
CA GLY A 228 -7.72 -5.24 -0.94
C GLY A 228 -7.35 -5.00 -2.40
N LEU A 229 -6.83 -3.83 -2.77
CA LEU A 229 -6.27 -3.60 -4.10
C LEU A 229 -4.90 -4.29 -4.20
N LEU A 230 -4.63 -4.92 -5.33
CA LEU A 230 -3.35 -5.57 -5.64
C LEU A 230 -2.57 -4.74 -6.67
N HIS A 231 -1.28 -5.04 -6.83
CA HIS A 231 -0.44 -4.27 -7.74
C HIS A 231 -0.88 -4.39 -9.20
N GLU A 232 -1.25 -3.27 -9.81
CA GLU A 232 -1.69 -3.22 -11.21
C GLU A 232 -0.58 -3.64 -12.19
N HIS A 233 0.68 -3.36 -11.86
CA HIS A 233 1.83 -3.79 -12.65
C HIS A 233 2.11 -5.30 -12.57
N GLN A 234 1.37 -6.08 -11.78
CA GLN A 234 1.47 -7.54 -11.74
C GLN A 234 0.46 -8.23 -12.66
N ARG A 235 -0.44 -7.47 -13.31
CA ARG A 235 -1.37 -8.02 -14.30
C ARG A 235 -0.64 -8.76 -15.42
N SER A 236 -1.27 -9.83 -15.90
CA SER A 236 -0.78 -10.60 -17.03
C SER A 236 -0.96 -9.87 -18.37
N ASP A 237 -1.91 -8.93 -18.46
CA ASP A 237 -2.17 -8.08 -19.64
C ASP A 237 -1.53 -6.68 -19.55
N ARG A 238 -0.60 -6.48 -18.61
CA ARG A 238 0.07 -5.18 -18.43
C ARG A 238 0.89 -4.76 -19.64
N VAL A 239 1.00 -3.45 -19.84
CA VAL A 239 2.01 -2.87 -20.73
C VAL A 239 3.33 -2.71 -19.96
N LEU A 240 4.45 -3.15 -20.53
CA LEU A 240 5.77 -2.99 -19.91
C LEU A 240 6.11 -1.51 -19.72
N CYS A 241 6.68 -1.21 -18.56
CA CYS A 241 7.06 0.15 -18.23
C CYS A 241 8.36 0.51 -18.96
N ASN A 242 8.28 1.44 -19.91
CA ASN A 242 9.32 1.80 -20.89
C ASN A 242 10.71 2.20 -20.31
N ASN A 243 10.88 2.28 -18.97
CA ASN A 243 12.13 2.72 -18.33
C ASN A 243 12.70 1.77 -17.26
N ARG A 244 12.17 0.54 -17.10
CA ARG A 244 12.79 -0.50 -16.24
C ARG A 244 13.22 -1.75 -17.02
N ALA A 245 13.48 -1.60 -18.31
CA ALA A 245 13.89 -2.65 -19.24
C ALA A 245 15.26 -3.32 -18.96
N ALA A 246 15.94 -3.03 -17.84
CA ALA A 246 17.20 -3.70 -17.48
C ALA A 246 17.08 -4.64 -16.26
N ASN A 247 16.11 -4.45 -15.38
CA ASN A 247 15.89 -5.28 -14.18
C ASN A 247 14.41 -5.64 -13.98
N ALA A 248 13.57 -5.46 -15.00
CA ALA A 248 12.39 -6.29 -15.09
C ALA A 248 12.91 -7.72 -15.06
N HIS A 249 12.81 -8.37 -13.90
CA HIS A 249 12.76 -9.81 -13.86
C HIS A 249 11.93 -10.19 -15.08
N LYS A 250 12.50 -11.05 -15.93
CA LYS A 250 11.70 -11.95 -16.73
C LYS A 250 10.72 -12.56 -15.73
N VAL A 251 9.59 -11.90 -15.47
CA VAL A 251 8.39 -12.52 -14.96
C VAL A 251 7.99 -13.30 -16.19
N ILE A 252 8.60 -14.47 -16.28
CA ILE A 252 8.35 -15.41 -17.33
C ILE A 252 6.84 -15.59 -17.27
N VAL A 253 6.13 -15.17 -18.31
CA VAL A 253 4.70 -15.49 -18.47
C VAL A 253 4.56 -16.99 -18.81
N ASN A 254 5.54 -17.83 -18.45
CA ASN A 254 5.39 -19.27 -18.40
C ASN A 254 4.77 -19.54 -17.05
N GLU A 255 3.43 -19.54 -16.97
CA GLU A 255 2.60 -20.44 -16.13
C GLU A 255 3.02 -20.73 -14.67
N SER A 256 4.00 -20.01 -14.15
CA SER A 256 4.51 -20.10 -12.80
C SER A 256 3.51 -19.28 -12.05
N LYS A 257 2.54 -20.03 -11.50
CA LYS A 257 1.69 -19.70 -10.37
C LYS A 257 2.13 -18.35 -9.83
N SER A 258 1.37 -17.29 -10.09
CA SER A 258 1.58 -16.05 -9.34
C SER A 258 1.77 -16.46 -7.89
N ASP A 259 2.87 -16.07 -7.24
CA ASP A 259 3.13 -16.45 -5.85
C ASP A 259 1.96 -16.06 -4.92
N PHE A 260 1.06 -15.20 -5.41
CA PHE A 260 -0.32 -15.10 -4.95
C PHE A 260 -1.13 -16.33 -5.38
N SER A 261 -1.19 -17.33 -4.50
CA SER A 261 -2.09 -18.49 -4.58
C SER A 261 -3.59 -18.14 -4.48
N GLY A 262 -3.94 -16.85 -4.44
CA GLY A 262 -5.29 -16.32 -4.38
C GLY A 262 -5.95 -16.11 -5.75
N ILE A 263 -7.29 -16.06 -5.76
CA ILE A 263 -8.07 -15.76 -6.97
C ILE A 263 -7.93 -14.27 -7.27
N ASN A 264 -7.18 -13.92 -8.31
CA ASN A 264 -7.01 -12.54 -8.76
C ASN A 264 -8.11 -12.21 -9.77
N TYR A 265 -8.97 -11.25 -9.44
CA TYR A 265 -9.93 -10.72 -10.41
C TYR A 265 -9.41 -9.42 -11.00
N TYR A 266 -9.44 -9.32 -12.32
CA TYR A 266 -9.17 -8.07 -13.01
C TYR A 266 -10.49 -7.35 -13.23
N ILE A 267 -10.62 -6.16 -12.67
CA ILE A 267 -11.80 -5.31 -12.81
C ILE A 267 -11.48 -4.29 -13.89
N GLY A 268 -11.90 -4.49 -15.15
CA GLY A 268 -11.64 -3.56 -16.27
C GLY A 268 -10.35 -3.82 -17.10
N GLN A 269 -9.96 -2.86 -17.95
CA GLN A 269 -8.68 -2.84 -18.72
C GLN A 269 -7.50 -2.24 -17.95
N TYR A 270 -6.29 -2.82 -18.09
CA TYR A 270 -5.05 -2.35 -17.45
C TYR A 270 -4.92 -0.82 -17.31
N ASP A 271 -4.78 -0.35 -16.06
CA ASP A 271 -4.64 1.07 -15.75
C ASP A 271 -3.16 1.46 -15.54
N LYS A 272 -2.57 2.09 -16.55
CA LYS A 272 -1.19 2.61 -16.47
C LYS A 272 -1.02 3.72 -15.42
N ASP A 273 -2.12 4.40 -15.08
CA ASP A 273 -2.17 5.54 -14.19
C ASP A 273 -2.60 5.17 -12.77
N SER A 274 -3.04 3.92 -12.54
CA SER A 274 -3.40 3.39 -11.23
C SER A 274 -2.34 3.66 -10.17
N ILE A 275 -2.80 4.05 -8.98
CA ILE A 275 -1.92 4.22 -7.83
C ILE A 275 -1.21 2.91 -7.49
N MET A 276 -1.83 1.76 -7.78
CA MET A 276 -1.29 0.42 -7.56
C MET A 276 -0.25 0.01 -8.60
N ASN A 277 -0.02 0.85 -9.60
CA ASN A 277 0.98 0.63 -10.63
C ASN A 277 2.31 1.29 -10.24
N TYR A 278 3.37 0.51 -10.00
CA TYR A 278 4.70 1.03 -9.68
C TYR A 278 5.33 1.92 -10.77
N CYS A 279 4.72 1.95 -11.94
CA CYS A 279 5.13 2.78 -13.06
C CYS A 279 4.37 4.10 -13.14
N SER A 280 3.24 4.20 -12.44
CA SER A 280 2.55 5.46 -12.23
C SER A 280 3.41 6.37 -11.33
N LYS A 281 3.27 7.67 -11.55
CA LYS A 281 3.83 8.71 -10.68
C LYS A 281 2.72 9.60 -10.11
N LYS A 282 1.46 9.24 -10.37
CA LYS A 282 0.29 9.99 -9.94
C LYS A 282 -0.03 9.57 -8.50
N PRO A 283 -0.13 10.50 -7.55
CA PRO A 283 -0.48 10.16 -6.18
C PRO A 283 -1.99 10.00 -5.95
N GLU A 284 -2.82 10.28 -6.96
CA GLU A 284 -4.27 10.19 -6.87
C GLU A 284 -4.80 8.80 -7.23
N LEU A 285 -5.97 8.43 -6.69
CA LEU A 285 -6.73 7.29 -7.19
C LEU A 285 -7.12 7.55 -8.65
N SER A 286 -6.73 6.63 -9.52
CA SER A 286 -7.20 6.59 -10.90
C SER A 286 -8.66 6.14 -10.95
N ARG A 287 -9.25 6.22 -12.15
CA ARG A 287 -10.56 5.63 -12.38
C ARG A 287 -10.54 4.11 -12.13
N GLY A 288 -9.49 3.41 -12.56
CA GLY A 288 -9.36 1.98 -12.33
C GLY A 288 -9.36 1.60 -10.86
N ASP A 289 -8.66 2.38 -10.02
CA ASP A 289 -8.62 2.18 -8.56
C ASP A 289 -10.01 2.36 -7.94
N LEU A 290 -10.75 3.39 -8.36
CA LEU A 290 -12.13 3.61 -7.90
C LEU A 290 -13.08 2.49 -8.32
N GLU A 291 -12.93 1.94 -9.53
CA GLU A 291 -13.73 0.80 -9.98
C GLU A 291 -13.39 -0.48 -9.20
N GLY A 292 -12.11 -0.70 -8.88
CA GLY A 292 -11.68 -1.78 -7.99
C GLY A 292 -12.30 -1.66 -6.59
N LEU A 293 -12.27 -0.45 -6.01
CA LEU A 293 -12.90 -0.19 -4.71
C LEU A 293 -14.43 -0.32 -4.76
N ALA A 294 -15.09 0.12 -5.85
CA ALA A 294 -16.53 -0.05 -6.04
C ALA A 294 -16.94 -1.53 -6.10
N TYR A 295 -16.10 -2.36 -6.72
CA TYR A 295 -16.29 -3.81 -6.75
C TYR A 295 -16.10 -4.45 -5.36
N LEU A 296 -15.08 -4.02 -4.62
CA LEU A 296 -14.82 -4.53 -3.27
C LEU A 296 -15.89 -4.10 -2.27
N TYR A 297 -16.30 -2.83 -2.34
CA TYR A 297 -17.22 -2.16 -1.40
C TYR A 297 -18.38 -1.46 -2.13
N PRO A 298 -19.37 -2.23 -2.64
CA PRO A 298 -20.55 -1.68 -3.31
C PRO A 298 -21.28 -0.62 -2.50
N GLY A 299 -21.74 0.45 -3.16
CA GLY A 299 -22.45 1.57 -2.53
C GLY A 299 -21.56 2.60 -1.82
N TYR A 300 -20.27 2.29 -1.62
CA TYR A 300 -19.28 3.19 -1.02
C TYR A 300 -18.47 4.01 -2.04
N VAL A 301 -18.59 3.74 -3.33
CA VAL A 301 -17.91 4.50 -4.38
C VAL A 301 -18.93 4.85 -5.48
N GLU A 302 -18.98 6.12 -5.87
CA GLU A 302 -19.92 6.63 -6.90
C GLU A 302 -19.38 6.43 -8.31
N VAL A 303 -18.71 5.31 -8.56
CA VAL A 303 -18.25 4.91 -9.89
C VAL A 303 -18.89 3.57 -10.21
N LYS A 304 -19.65 3.51 -11.31
CA LYS A 304 -20.12 2.25 -11.85
C LYS A 304 -18.91 1.49 -12.42
N PRO A 305 -18.53 0.33 -11.89
CA PRO A 305 -17.41 -0.43 -12.43
C PRO A 305 -17.72 -0.79 -13.88
N GLN A 306 -16.75 -0.62 -14.78
CA GLN A 306 -16.88 -1.17 -16.11
C GLN A 306 -16.73 -2.68 -15.98
N SER A 307 -17.87 -3.34 -16.13
CA SER A 307 -18.30 -4.71 -15.82
C SER A 307 -17.49 -5.88 -16.40
N CYS A 308 -16.31 -5.63 -16.96
CA CYS A 308 -15.46 -6.67 -17.52
C CYS A 308 -14.59 -7.27 -16.41
N ILE A 309 -15.00 -8.44 -15.89
CA ILE A 309 -14.17 -9.25 -15.00
C ILE A 309 -13.42 -10.30 -15.82
N LYS A 310 -12.09 -10.34 -15.72
CA LYS A 310 -11.28 -11.43 -16.29
C LYS A 310 -10.98 -12.44 -15.17
N ASN A 311 -11.30 -13.71 -15.41
CA ASN A 311 -10.96 -14.79 -14.48
C ASN A 311 -9.55 -15.36 -14.76
N ASN A 312 -9.08 -16.25 -13.87
CA ASN A 312 -7.77 -16.92 -13.96
C ASN A 312 -7.56 -17.73 -15.26
N ASN A 313 -8.62 -18.05 -16.02
CA ASN A 313 -8.54 -18.77 -17.30
C ASN A 313 -8.48 -17.82 -18.50
N PHE A 314 -8.23 -16.52 -18.27
CA PHE A 314 -8.19 -15.49 -19.31
C PHE A 314 -9.49 -15.33 -20.12
N GLN A 315 -10.59 -15.91 -19.65
CA GLN A 315 -11.90 -15.77 -20.28
C GLN A 315 -12.63 -14.57 -19.64
N TYR A 316 -12.99 -13.60 -20.47
CA TYR A 316 -13.94 -12.56 -20.07
C TYR A 316 -15.32 -13.20 -20.02
N LYS A 317 -15.81 -13.50 -18.82
CA LYS A 317 -17.18 -13.97 -18.62
C LYS A 317 -17.98 -12.87 -17.94
N ALA A 318 -19.10 -12.48 -18.55
CA ALA A 318 -20.14 -11.70 -17.85
C ALA A 318 -20.75 -12.47 -16.65
N GLU A 319 -20.46 -13.77 -16.53
CA GLU A 319 -21.10 -14.71 -15.59
C GLU A 319 -20.42 -14.82 -14.21
N GLY A 320 -19.39 -14.02 -13.91
CA GLY A 320 -18.71 -14.10 -12.61
C GLY A 320 -19.38 -13.32 -11.48
N PHE A 321 -20.28 -12.39 -11.81
CA PHE A 321 -20.96 -11.58 -10.81
C PHE A 321 -22.08 -12.40 -10.17
N LYS A 322 -21.87 -12.91 -8.95
CA LYS A 322 -22.98 -13.37 -8.11
C LYS A 322 -23.83 -12.16 -7.75
N HIS A 323 -24.73 -11.83 -8.68
CA HIS A 323 -25.70 -10.74 -8.67
C HIS A 323 -26.27 -10.45 -7.26
N GLN A 324 -26.58 -11.51 -6.53
CA GLN A 324 -27.16 -11.45 -5.19
C GLN A 324 -26.23 -10.80 -4.15
N GLN A 325 -24.92 -11.13 -4.14
CA GLN A 325 -23.95 -10.59 -3.17
C GLN A 325 -23.59 -9.11 -3.44
N TRP A 326 -23.69 -8.66 -4.70
CA TRP A 326 -23.52 -7.24 -5.03
C TRP A 326 -24.68 -6.41 -4.50
N CYS A 327 -25.90 -6.89 -4.74
CA CYS A 327 -27.11 -6.18 -4.37
C CYS A 327 -27.37 -6.16 -2.86
N GLU A 328 -26.70 -7.01 -2.08
CA GLU A 328 -26.76 -6.98 -0.61
C GLU A 328 -26.20 -5.69 0.00
N GLY A 329 -25.28 -5.01 -0.70
CA GLY A 329 -24.75 -3.69 -0.27
C GLY A 329 -25.59 -2.48 -0.68
N PHE A 330 -26.67 -2.68 -1.44
CA PHE A 330 -27.57 -1.61 -1.87
C PHE A 330 -28.79 -1.54 -0.95
N ASN A 331 -29.20 -0.32 -0.59
CA ASN A 331 -30.45 -0.10 0.17
C ASN A 331 -31.70 -0.50 -0.63
N ASP A 332 -31.61 -0.56 -1.95
CA ASP A 332 -32.67 -1.00 -2.86
C ASP A 332 -32.13 -2.01 -3.88
N LYS A 333 -32.71 -3.21 -3.87
CA LYS A 333 -32.35 -4.30 -4.80
C LYS A 333 -32.70 -3.96 -6.24
N THR A 334 -33.74 -3.16 -6.48
CA THR A 334 -34.18 -2.81 -7.85
C THR A 334 -33.21 -1.84 -8.53
N SER A 335 -32.60 -0.92 -7.78
CA SER A 335 -31.50 -0.07 -8.26
C SER A 335 -30.27 -0.90 -8.68
N CYS A 336 -29.93 -1.95 -7.92
CA CYS A 336 -28.83 -2.84 -8.27
C CYS A 336 -29.12 -3.65 -9.55
N GLU A 337 -30.35 -4.14 -9.71
CA GLU A 337 -30.77 -4.91 -10.90
C GLU A 337 -30.70 -4.11 -12.19
N SER A 338 -31.01 -2.81 -12.17
CA SER A 338 -30.85 -1.91 -13.31
C SER A 338 -29.38 -1.73 -13.68
N ASP A 339 -28.52 -1.51 -12.68
CA ASP A 339 -27.08 -1.26 -12.87
C ASP A 339 -26.33 -2.49 -13.39
N VAL A 340 -26.69 -3.69 -12.94
CA VAL A 340 -26.11 -4.95 -13.45
C VAL A 340 -26.50 -5.18 -14.91
N ARG A 341 -27.75 -4.91 -15.27
CA ARG A 341 -28.28 -5.14 -16.62
C ARG A 341 -27.61 -4.24 -17.66
N ASP A 342 -27.38 -2.97 -17.30
CA ASP A 342 -26.64 -2.03 -18.13
C ASP A 342 -25.16 -2.41 -18.26
N GLY A 343 -24.56 -2.89 -17.17
CA GLY A 343 -23.18 -3.38 -17.15
C GLY A 343 -22.91 -4.58 -18.07
N GLN A 344 -23.79 -5.59 -18.09
CA GLN A 344 -23.56 -6.79 -18.92
C GLN A 344 -23.48 -6.49 -20.43
N SER A 345 -24.09 -5.39 -20.90
CA SER A 345 -24.04 -4.97 -22.31
C SER A 345 -22.66 -4.43 -22.74
N LEU A 346 -21.82 -3.99 -21.81
CA LEU A 346 -20.51 -3.38 -22.04
C LEU A 346 -19.36 -4.40 -22.21
N CYS A 347 -19.62 -5.69 -21.96
CA CYS A 347 -18.62 -6.76 -22.09
C CYS A 347 -18.44 -7.28 -23.52
N LYS A 348 -19.18 -6.76 -24.50
CA LYS A 348 -18.97 -7.07 -25.92
C LYS A 348 -17.84 -6.22 -26.49
N TRP A 349 -16.61 -6.61 -26.21
CA TRP A 349 -15.45 -6.08 -26.94
C TRP A 349 -15.29 -6.89 -28.24
N LYS A 350 -15.21 -6.18 -29.37
CA LYS A 350 -14.89 -6.74 -30.69
C LYS A 350 -13.39 -6.97 -30.83
#